data_AF-A0A6N8X1I0-F1
#
_entry.id   AF-A0A6N8X1I0-F1
#
_cell.length_a   1.000
_cell.length_b   1.000
_cell.length_c   1.000
_cell.angle_alpha   90.00
_cell.angle_beta   90.00
_cell.angle_gamma   90.00
#
_symmetry.space_group_name_H-M   'P 1'
#
loop_
_entity.id
_entity.type
_entity.pdbx_description
1 polymer ?
#
loop_
_entity_poly.entity_id
_entity_poly.type
_entity_poly.pdbx_seq_one_letter_code
_entity_poly.pdbx_strand_id
1 'polypeptide(L)'
;RIGLPSTLVEVVERAGALHDIGKADDRFQRWLDPERQRDALMAKSTTAHHRWEATRAASGWPRGGRHEDLSARLVREWLARNPSWSDSEHRDLLVHLVISHHGNGRPLVTPVDDGTAAQVSAVVDGVHVEAPADLALADWDQPRRFRKLNERYGPWGLALLEAIVRLADWRVSAGAGVTRGAAR
;
A
#
# COMPACT_ATOMS: atom_id res chain seq x y z
N ARG A 1 19.19 4.63 15.87
CA ARG A 1 19.18 4.90 14.42
C ARG A 1 20.13 3.92 13.75
N ILE A 2 19.80 3.34 12.59
CA ILE A 2 20.56 2.25 11.95
C ILE A 2 21.56 2.71 10.86
N GLY A 3 21.82 4.02 10.76
CA GLY A 3 22.85 4.57 9.87
C GLY A 3 22.48 4.71 8.39
N LEU A 4 21.19 4.74 8.02
CA LEU A 4 20.78 4.99 6.64
C LEU A 4 21.13 6.44 6.18
N PRO A 5 21.57 6.63 4.93
CA PRO A 5 21.64 7.95 4.30
C PRO A 5 20.29 8.67 4.35
N SER A 6 20.30 10.00 4.43
CA SER A 6 19.09 10.83 4.53
C SER A 6 18.11 10.61 3.38
N THR A 7 18.62 10.39 2.17
CA THR A 7 17.78 10.10 0.99
C THR A 7 16.99 8.80 1.13
N LEU A 8 17.60 7.74 1.68
CA LEU A 8 16.91 6.48 1.93
C LEU A 8 15.90 6.60 3.08
N VAL A 9 16.20 7.43 4.09
CA VAL A 9 15.24 7.74 5.15
C VAL A 9 13.99 8.38 4.56
N GLU A 10 14.12 9.38 3.69
CA GLU A 10 12.98 10.02 3.04
C GLU A 10 12.14 9.03 2.22
N VAL A 11 12.78 8.14 1.45
CA VAL A 11 12.08 7.12 0.67
C VAL A 11 11.31 6.15 1.57
N VAL A 12 11.92 5.71 2.66
CA VAL A 12 11.28 4.79 3.63
C VAL A 12 10.12 5.46 4.37
N GLU A 13 10.27 6.73 4.78
CA GLU A 13 9.20 7.51 5.41
C GLU A 13 8.04 7.69 4.45
N ARG A 14 8.33 8.02 3.19
CA ARG A 14 7.32 8.17 2.14
C ARG A 14 6.61 6.85 1.85
N ALA A 15 7.34 5.73 1.78
CA ALA A 15 6.73 4.40 1.65
C ALA A 15 5.82 4.08 2.83
N GLY A 16 6.26 4.39 4.06
CA GLY A 16 5.45 4.24 5.26
C GLY A 16 4.17 5.08 5.24
N ALA A 17 4.20 6.31 4.71
CA ALA A 17 3.02 7.14 4.57
C ALA A 17 2.07 6.67 3.46
N LEU A 18 2.60 6.04 2.41
CA LEU A 18 1.85 5.73 1.19
C LEU A 18 1.46 4.24 1.04
N HIS A 19 1.95 3.34 1.88
CA HIS A 19 1.73 1.89 1.72
C HIS A 19 0.24 1.49 1.67
N ASP A 20 -0.61 2.23 2.39
CA ASP A 20 -2.02 1.93 2.59
C ASP A 20 -2.98 2.81 1.75
N ILE A 21 -2.49 3.71 0.89
CA ILE A 21 -3.37 4.64 0.15
C ILE A 21 -4.35 3.93 -0.80
N GLY A 22 -4.01 2.72 -1.25
CA GLY A 22 -4.89 1.86 -2.04
C GLY A 22 -6.12 1.36 -1.26
N LYS A 23 -6.12 1.46 0.07
CA LYS A 23 -7.33 1.22 0.87
C LYS A 23 -8.43 2.23 0.58
N ALA A 24 -8.14 3.34 -0.09
CA ALA A 24 -9.14 4.33 -0.48
C ALA A 24 -10.14 3.81 -1.53
N ASP A 25 -9.92 2.64 -2.14
CA ASP A 25 -10.92 2.00 -3.00
C ASP A 25 -12.24 1.77 -2.25
N ASP A 26 -13.35 2.22 -2.83
CA ASP A 26 -14.68 2.14 -2.20
C ASP A 26 -15.09 0.71 -1.83
N ARG A 27 -14.69 -0.30 -2.61
CA ARG A 27 -14.97 -1.71 -2.32
C ARG A 27 -14.15 -2.18 -1.13
N PHE A 28 -12.91 -1.71 -1.00
CA PHE A 28 -12.09 -1.99 0.17
C PHE A 28 -12.66 -1.31 1.42
N GLN A 29 -13.06 -0.04 1.33
CA GLN A 29 -13.69 0.67 2.44
C GLN A 29 -15.01 0.02 2.88
N ARG A 30 -15.88 -0.38 1.95
CA ARG A 30 -17.08 -1.16 2.27
C ARG A 30 -16.76 -2.49 2.93
N TRP A 31 -15.61 -3.11 2.63
CA TRP A 31 -15.18 -4.32 3.31
C TRP A 31 -14.69 -4.05 4.73
N LEU A 32 -13.97 -2.93 4.93
CA LEU A 32 -13.48 -2.54 6.25
C LEU A 32 -14.60 -2.14 7.20
N ASP A 33 -15.60 -1.40 6.70
CA ASP A 33 -16.79 -0.96 7.45
C ASP A 33 -18.09 -1.35 6.73
N PRO A 34 -18.51 -2.64 6.80
CA PRO A 34 -19.71 -3.12 6.12
C PRO A 34 -21.00 -2.48 6.62
N GLU A 35 -20.99 -1.95 7.84
CA GLU A 35 -22.15 -1.37 8.51
C GLU A 35 -22.17 0.17 8.37
N ARG A 36 -21.20 0.77 7.65
CA ARG A 36 -21.04 2.23 7.46
C ARG A 36 -21.20 3.01 8.75
N GLN A 37 -20.60 2.52 9.82
CA GLN A 37 -20.71 3.14 11.14
C GLN A 37 -19.92 4.45 11.24
N ARG A 38 -19.07 4.76 10.24
CA ARG A 38 -18.16 5.92 10.29
C ARG A 38 -18.13 6.67 8.97
N ASP A 39 -18.03 7.99 9.07
CA ASP A 39 -17.93 8.91 7.92
C ASP A 39 -16.50 9.04 7.36
N ALA A 40 -15.48 8.46 8.03
CA ALA A 40 -14.07 8.58 7.68
C ALA A 40 -13.46 7.26 7.17
N LEU A 41 -12.44 7.36 6.31
CA LEU A 41 -11.71 6.20 5.78
C LEU A 41 -11.12 5.35 6.91
N MET A 42 -11.36 4.05 6.83
CA MET A 42 -10.90 3.07 7.79
C MET A 42 -9.52 2.52 7.41
N ALA A 43 -8.68 2.35 8.44
CA ALA A 43 -7.39 1.68 8.30
C ALA A 43 -7.47 0.16 8.55
N LYS A 44 -8.48 -0.31 9.31
CA LYS A 44 -8.66 -1.72 9.73
C LYS A 44 -10.13 -2.07 9.91
N SER A 45 -10.52 -3.32 9.64
CA SER A 45 -11.88 -3.79 9.94
C SER A 45 -12.01 -4.23 11.40
N THR A 46 -13.19 -4.02 11.99
CA THR A 46 -13.60 -4.61 13.28
C THR A 46 -14.48 -5.85 13.09
N THR A 47 -14.68 -6.31 11.85
CA THR A 47 -15.54 -7.44 11.52
C THR A 47 -14.98 -8.74 12.12
N ALA A 48 -15.86 -9.59 12.68
CA ALA A 48 -15.47 -10.91 13.18
C ALA A 48 -15.02 -11.83 12.02
N HIS A 49 -13.99 -12.65 12.26
CA HIS A 49 -13.36 -13.49 11.22
C HIS A 49 -14.36 -14.38 10.44
N HIS A 50 -15.37 -14.94 11.11
CA HIS A 50 -16.38 -15.79 10.46
C HIS A 50 -17.27 -15.02 9.46
N ARG A 51 -17.35 -13.69 9.56
CA ARG A 51 -18.11 -12.82 8.62
C ARG A 51 -17.23 -12.28 7.49
N TRP A 52 -15.91 -12.41 7.56
CA TRP A 52 -14.97 -11.74 6.64
C TRP A 52 -15.27 -12.05 5.17
N GLU A 53 -15.42 -13.33 4.81
CA GLU A 53 -15.65 -13.71 3.41
C GLU A 53 -17.01 -13.21 2.88
N ALA A 54 -18.06 -13.27 3.72
CA ALA A 54 -19.38 -12.75 3.35
C ALA A 54 -19.34 -11.22 3.16
N THR A 55 -18.69 -10.49 4.07
CA THR A 55 -18.55 -9.03 3.96
C THR A 55 -17.64 -8.61 2.80
N ARG A 56 -16.60 -9.39 2.48
CA ARG A 56 -15.76 -9.18 1.29
C ARG A 56 -16.57 -9.34 0.02
N ALA A 57 -17.32 -10.44 -0.10
CA ALA A 57 -18.14 -10.71 -1.25
C ALA A 57 -19.20 -9.60 -1.45
N ALA A 58 -19.85 -9.16 -0.36
CA ALA A 58 -20.81 -8.07 -0.40
C ALA A 58 -20.20 -6.70 -0.74
N SER A 59 -18.92 -6.47 -0.44
CA SER A 59 -18.25 -5.21 -0.77
C SER A 59 -17.89 -5.09 -2.26
N GLY A 60 -17.80 -6.24 -2.96
CA GLY A 60 -17.30 -6.36 -4.32
C GLY A 60 -15.78 -6.44 -4.41
N TRP A 61 -15.05 -6.57 -3.30
CA TRP A 61 -13.59 -6.76 -3.32
C TRP A 61 -13.25 -8.19 -3.77
N PRO A 62 -12.39 -8.43 -4.77
CA PRO A 62 -12.11 -9.77 -5.28
C PRO A 62 -11.39 -10.65 -4.25
N ARG A 63 -11.63 -11.97 -4.31
CA ARG A 63 -10.95 -12.91 -3.42
C ARG A 63 -9.45 -12.92 -3.74
N GLY A 64 -8.63 -12.73 -2.71
CA GLY A 64 -7.17 -12.64 -2.87
C GLY A 64 -6.69 -11.24 -3.31
N GLY A 65 -7.58 -10.28 -3.54
CA GLY A 65 -7.24 -8.92 -3.90
C GLY A 65 -6.39 -8.22 -2.85
N ARG A 66 -5.40 -7.46 -3.30
CA ARG A 66 -4.31 -6.89 -2.49
C ARG A 66 -4.32 -5.36 -2.64
N HIS A 67 -4.57 -4.61 -1.56
CA HIS A 67 -4.66 -3.15 -1.65
C HIS A 67 -3.31 -2.50 -1.95
N GLU A 68 -2.20 -3.18 -1.67
CA GLU A 68 -0.86 -2.68 -2.00
C GLU A 68 -0.62 -2.47 -3.51
N ASP A 69 -1.35 -3.21 -4.36
CA ASP A 69 -1.25 -3.04 -5.81
C ASP A 69 -1.87 -1.71 -6.23
N LEU A 70 -3.03 -1.38 -5.66
CA LEU A 70 -3.66 -0.07 -5.85
C LEU A 70 -2.81 1.06 -5.25
N SER A 71 -2.22 0.86 -4.08
CA SER A 71 -1.27 1.83 -3.50
C SER A 71 -0.11 2.10 -4.45
N ALA A 72 0.53 1.06 -4.99
CA ALA A 72 1.67 1.19 -5.89
C ALA A 72 1.29 1.92 -7.19
N ARG A 73 0.10 1.66 -7.74
CA ARG A 73 -0.42 2.38 -8.92
C ARG A 73 -0.62 3.87 -8.64
N LEU A 74 -1.26 4.21 -7.53
CA LEU A 74 -1.45 5.62 -7.12
C LEU A 74 -0.11 6.34 -6.91
N VAL A 75 0.87 5.66 -6.30
CA VAL A 75 2.23 6.20 -6.17
C VAL A 75 2.89 6.44 -7.53
N ARG A 76 2.75 5.52 -8.48
CA ARG A 76 3.28 5.71 -9.84
C ARG A 76 2.64 6.92 -10.54
N GLU A 77 1.33 7.10 -10.41
CA GLU A 77 0.63 8.28 -10.95
C GLU A 77 1.11 9.58 -10.28
N TRP A 78 1.32 9.55 -8.96
CA TRP A 78 1.88 10.69 -8.24
C TRP A 78 3.31 11.03 -8.71
N LEU A 79 4.16 10.02 -8.91
CA LEU A 79 5.53 10.18 -9.40
C LEU A 79 5.58 10.71 -10.84
N ALA A 80 4.63 10.30 -11.70
CA ALA A 80 4.51 10.81 -13.06
C ALA A 80 4.18 12.32 -13.07
N ARG A 81 3.37 12.78 -12.11
CA ARG A 81 3.01 14.19 -11.92
C ARG A 81 4.07 14.99 -11.15
N ASN A 82 4.97 14.32 -10.43
CA ASN A 82 6.02 14.94 -9.62
C ASN A 82 7.42 14.43 -10.01
N PRO A 83 7.86 14.63 -11.27
CA PRO A 83 9.12 14.08 -11.77
C PRO A 83 10.36 14.79 -11.20
N SER A 84 10.23 15.73 -10.25
CA SER A 84 11.35 16.34 -9.54
C SER A 84 11.52 15.81 -8.12
N TRP A 85 10.61 14.94 -7.63
CA TRP A 85 10.64 14.50 -6.23
C TRP A 85 11.95 13.77 -5.87
N SER A 86 12.43 12.88 -6.73
CA SER A 86 13.71 12.18 -6.52
C SER A 86 14.26 11.63 -7.83
N ASP A 87 15.42 10.97 -7.83
CA ASP A 87 15.95 10.28 -9.01
C ASP A 87 15.17 8.99 -9.35
N SER A 88 15.52 8.33 -10.46
CA SER A 88 14.83 7.11 -10.92
C SER A 88 15.02 5.92 -9.97
N GLU A 89 16.16 5.81 -9.29
CA GLU A 89 16.47 4.71 -8.36
C GLU A 89 15.59 4.81 -7.10
N HIS A 90 15.49 6.00 -6.52
CA HIS A 90 14.67 6.24 -5.34
C HIS A 90 13.16 6.16 -5.64
N ARG A 91 12.74 6.54 -6.85
CA ARG A 91 11.36 6.31 -7.32
C ARG A 91 11.02 4.84 -7.46
N ASP A 92 11.91 4.06 -8.06
CA ASP A 92 11.78 2.61 -8.14
C ASP A 92 11.75 1.99 -6.73
N LEU A 93 12.61 2.46 -5.81
CA LEU A 93 12.62 1.99 -4.43
C LEU A 93 11.30 2.32 -3.72
N LEU A 94 10.76 3.53 -3.86
CA LEU A 94 9.49 3.92 -3.25
C LEU A 94 8.35 3.00 -3.70
N VAL A 95 8.17 2.82 -5.01
CA VAL A 95 7.13 1.94 -5.56
C VAL A 95 7.31 0.51 -5.07
N HIS A 96 8.55 0.02 -5.03
CA HIS A 96 8.85 -1.32 -4.56
C HIS A 96 8.49 -1.52 -3.08
N LEU A 97 8.88 -0.60 -2.19
CA LEU A 97 8.57 -0.70 -0.76
C LEU A 97 7.06 -0.63 -0.50
N VAL A 98 6.33 0.15 -1.29
CA VAL A 98 4.87 0.24 -1.21
C VAL A 98 4.22 -1.07 -1.68
N ILE A 99 4.60 -1.64 -2.82
CA ILE A 99 3.96 -2.88 -3.30
C ILE A 99 4.37 -4.13 -2.50
N SER A 100 5.55 -4.14 -1.87
CA SER A 100 6.05 -5.32 -1.14
C SER A 100 5.72 -5.35 0.35
N HIS A 101 5.01 -4.34 0.87
CA HIS A 101 4.82 -4.18 2.31
C HIS A 101 4.09 -5.36 2.99
N HIS A 102 3.20 -6.08 2.31
CA HIS A 102 2.59 -7.33 2.83
C HIS A 102 3.28 -8.61 2.33
N GLY A 103 4.52 -8.50 1.83
CA GLY A 103 5.38 -9.62 1.48
C GLY A 103 5.24 -10.17 0.05
N ASN A 104 4.35 -9.60 -0.77
CA ASN A 104 4.28 -9.88 -2.22
C ASN A 104 5.18 -8.91 -3.01
N GLY A 105 5.04 -8.86 -4.35
CA GLY A 105 5.82 -7.93 -5.18
C GLY A 105 7.29 -8.35 -5.37
N ARG A 106 7.64 -9.61 -5.09
CA ARG A 106 9.02 -10.14 -5.15
C ARG A 106 9.07 -11.42 -6.00
N PRO A 107 8.94 -11.35 -7.34
CA PRO A 107 8.92 -10.14 -8.15
C PRO A 107 7.51 -9.66 -8.55
N LEU A 108 6.44 -10.34 -8.17
CA LEU A 108 5.08 -10.00 -8.63
C LEU A 108 4.07 -10.03 -7.48
N VAL A 109 2.98 -9.29 -7.67
CA VAL A 109 1.71 -9.53 -6.98
C VAL A 109 0.87 -10.37 -7.93
N THR A 110 0.28 -11.46 -7.45
CA THR A 110 -0.59 -12.31 -8.27
C THR A 110 -1.86 -11.53 -8.65
N PRO A 111 -2.12 -11.30 -9.95
CA PRO A 111 -3.38 -10.70 -10.38
C PRO A 111 -4.56 -11.59 -9.98
N VAL A 112 -5.70 -10.97 -9.70
CA VAL A 112 -6.93 -11.68 -9.37
C VAL A 112 -8.03 -11.32 -10.34
N ASP A 113 -8.95 -12.25 -10.58
CA ASP A 113 -10.13 -11.98 -11.38
C ASP A 113 -11.01 -10.96 -10.65
N ASP A 114 -11.12 -9.77 -11.24
CA ASP A 114 -11.80 -8.61 -10.69
C ASP A 114 -12.63 -7.94 -11.80
N GLY A 115 -11.97 -7.47 -12.87
CA GLY A 115 -12.63 -7.01 -14.10
C GLY A 115 -13.48 -5.76 -13.90
N THR A 116 -13.26 -5.02 -12.81
CA THR A 116 -13.98 -3.78 -12.52
C THR A 116 -13.57 -2.66 -13.48
N ALA A 117 -14.51 -1.80 -13.84
CA ALA A 117 -14.21 -0.54 -14.54
C ALA A 117 -13.96 0.65 -13.58
N ALA A 118 -13.99 0.40 -12.27
CA ALA A 118 -13.83 1.43 -11.25
C ALA A 118 -12.42 2.05 -11.25
N GLN A 119 -12.34 3.23 -10.66
CA GLN A 119 -11.09 3.94 -10.39
C GLN A 119 -10.88 4.02 -8.88
N VAL A 120 -9.62 4.07 -8.46
CA VAL A 120 -9.22 4.43 -7.11
C VAL A 120 -8.52 5.77 -7.17
N SER A 121 -8.80 6.66 -6.21
CA SER A 121 -8.19 7.98 -6.14
C SER A 121 -7.65 8.30 -4.75
N ALA A 122 -6.66 9.20 -4.72
CA ALA A 122 -6.08 9.72 -3.49
C ALA A 122 -5.53 11.12 -3.72
N VAL A 123 -5.31 11.86 -2.62
CA VAL A 123 -4.58 13.13 -2.63
C VAL A 123 -3.23 12.92 -1.93
N VAL A 124 -2.14 13.11 -2.66
CA VAL A 124 -0.77 12.96 -2.15
C VAL A 124 -0.05 14.29 -2.32
N ASP A 125 0.37 14.90 -1.21
CA ASP A 125 1.00 16.23 -1.18
C ASP A 125 0.19 17.31 -1.93
N GLY A 126 -1.15 17.28 -1.78
CA GLY A 126 -2.07 18.21 -2.47
C GLY A 126 -2.34 17.87 -3.95
N VAL A 127 -1.73 16.83 -4.49
CA VAL A 127 -1.93 16.38 -5.87
C VAL A 127 -2.97 15.26 -5.90
N HIS A 128 -4.08 15.49 -6.60
CA HIS A 128 -5.05 14.43 -6.88
C HIS A 128 -4.49 13.45 -7.91
N VAL A 129 -4.51 12.17 -7.57
CA VAL A 129 -4.11 11.05 -8.42
C VAL A 129 -5.22 10.02 -8.49
N GLU A 130 -5.33 9.38 -9.64
CA GLU A 130 -6.37 8.40 -9.94
C GLU A 130 -5.75 7.29 -10.79
N ALA A 131 -6.12 6.04 -10.52
CA ALA A 131 -5.64 4.89 -11.25
C ALA A 131 -6.75 3.83 -11.39
N PRO A 132 -6.67 2.95 -12.41
CA PRO A 132 -7.60 1.84 -12.54
C PRO A 132 -7.57 0.94 -11.31
N ALA A 133 -8.76 0.62 -10.79
CA ALA A 133 -8.94 -0.21 -9.60
C ALA A 133 -8.95 -1.72 -9.90
N ASP A 134 -8.87 -2.11 -11.18
CA ASP A 134 -8.91 -3.50 -11.61
C ASP A 134 -7.68 -4.29 -11.17
N LEU A 135 -7.87 -5.21 -10.22
CA LEU A 135 -6.82 -6.07 -9.69
C LEU A 135 -6.42 -7.23 -10.62
N ALA A 136 -7.04 -7.33 -11.81
CA ALA A 136 -6.55 -8.20 -12.89
C ALA A 136 -5.34 -7.58 -13.64
N LEU A 137 -5.13 -6.26 -13.53
CA LEU A 137 -4.01 -5.59 -14.20
C LEU A 137 -2.69 -5.87 -13.45
N ALA A 138 -1.72 -6.46 -14.14
CA ALA A 138 -0.40 -6.74 -13.56
C ALA A 138 0.58 -5.57 -13.77
N ASP A 139 1.38 -5.25 -12.75
CA ASP A 139 2.58 -4.41 -12.93
C ASP A 139 3.72 -5.23 -13.53
N TRP A 140 3.78 -5.23 -14.87
CA TRP A 140 4.85 -5.91 -15.61
C TRP A 140 6.24 -5.25 -15.48
N ASP A 141 6.33 -4.03 -14.92
CA ASP A 141 7.61 -3.40 -14.61
C ASP A 141 8.18 -3.85 -13.26
N GLN A 142 7.35 -4.39 -12.35
CA GLN A 142 7.79 -4.79 -11.01
C GLN A 142 8.95 -5.80 -11.02
N PRO A 143 8.99 -6.84 -11.88
CA PRO A 143 10.13 -7.75 -11.92
C PRO A 143 11.45 -7.07 -12.28
N ARG A 144 11.42 -6.14 -13.24
CA ARG A 144 12.60 -5.35 -13.63
C ARG A 144 13.03 -4.42 -12.50
N ARG A 145 12.07 -3.77 -11.83
CA ARG A 145 12.28 -2.92 -10.65
C ARG A 145 12.94 -3.70 -9.51
N PHE A 146 12.37 -4.86 -9.16
CA PHE A 146 12.90 -5.73 -8.12
C PHE A 146 14.32 -6.19 -8.42
N ARG A 147 14.61 -6.60 -9.66
CA ARG A 147 15.97 -6.97 -10.08
C ARG A 147 16.95 -5.81 -9.89
N LYS A 148 16.65 -4.62 -10.42
CA LYS A 148 17.52 -3.44 -10.32
C LYS A 148 17.83 -3.06 -8.87
N LEU A 149 16.81 -3.09 -8.01
CA LEU A 149 16.99 -2.78 -6.59
C LEU A 149 17.84 -3.83 -5.87
N ASN A 150 17.72 -5.11 -6.24
CA ASN A 150 18.64 -6.14 -5.74
C ASN A 150 20.08 -5.95 -6.22
N GLU A 151 20.28 -5.55 -7.48
CA GLU A 151 21.62 -5.23 -8.01
C GLU A 151 22.25 -4.04 -7.28
N ARG A 152 21.43 -3.05 -6.91
CA ARG A 152 21.86 -1.83 -6.21
C ARG A 152 22.13 -2.03 -4.72
N TYR A 153 21.17 -2.60 -3.99
CA TYR A 153 21.19 -2.68 -2.53
C TYR A 153 21.62 -4.05 -2.00
N GLY A 154 21.72 -5.05 -2.88
CA GLY A 154 21.86 -6.45 -2.51
C GLY A 154 20.57 -7.02 -1.91
N PRO A 155 20.45 -8.36 -1.86
CA PRO A 155 19.26 -9.02 -1.33
C PRO A 155 19.00 -8.68 0.15
N TRP A 156 20.07 -8.55 0.95
CA TRP A 156 19.95 -8.22 2.38
C TRP A 156 19.63 -6.75 2.62
N GLY A 157 20.20 -5.84 1.83
CA GLY A 157 19.93 -4.41 1.96
C GLY A 157 18.49 -4.08 1.59
N LEU A 158 17.98 -4.66 0.49
CA LEU A 158 16.59 -4.49 0.11
C LEU A 158 15.63 -5.10 1.14
N ALA A 159 15.91 -6.33 1.60
CA ALA A 159 15.12 -6.97 2.64
C ALA A 159 15.10 -6.17 3.96
N LEU A 160 16.20 -5.51 4.33
CA LEU A 160 16.24 -4.62 5.49
C LEU A 160 15.31 -3.42 5.31
N LEU A 161 15.34 -2.76 4.14
CA LEU A 161 14.46 -1.63 3.84
C LEU A 161 12.98 -2.04 3.88
N GLU A 162 12.63 -3.18 3.29
CA GLU A 162 11.28 -3.77 3.37
C GLU A 162 10.87 -4.03 4.83
N ALA A 163 11.78 -4.61 5.63
CA ALA A 163 11.51 -4.92 7.03
C ALA A 163 11.26 -3.66 7.87
N ILE A 164 11.96 -2.56 7.61
CA ILE A 164 11.74 -1.30 8.32
C ILE A 164 10.31 -0.79 8.07
N VAL A 165 9.85 -0.76 6.82
CA VAL A 165 8.49 -0.32 6.48
C VAL A 165 7.45 -1.21 7.15
N ARG A 166 7.64 -2.54 7.09
CA ARG A 166 6.74 -3.52 7.74
C ARG A 166 6.65 -3.35 9.25
N LEU A 167 7.80 -3.19 9.91
CA LEU A 167 7.85 -3.02 11.37
C LEU A 167 7.29 -1.66 11.81
N ALA A 168 7.44 -0.63 10.98
CA ALA A 168 6.87 0.69 11.22
C ALA A 168 5.34 0.64 11.15
N ASP A 169 4.76 0.02 10.11
CA ASP A 169 3.31 -0.22 10.04
C ASP A 169 2.83 -0.95 11.29
N TRP A 170 3.41 -2.12 11.61
CA TRP A 170 3.00 -2.92 12.76
C TRP A 170 2.96 -2.13 14.07
N ARG A 171 3.96 -1.27 14.32
CA ARG A 171 3.99 -0.41 15.52
C ARG A 171 2.84 0.59 15.56
N VAL A 172 2.59 1.31 14.46
CA VAL A 172 1.48 2.27 14.38
C VAL A 172 0.14 1.54 14.51
N SER A 173 0.03 0.42 13.80
CA SER A 173 -1.09 -0.50 13.81
C SER A 173 -1.42 -1.06 15.20
N ALA A 174 -0.43 -1.30 16.06
CA ALA A 174 -0.62 -1.78 17.43
C ALA A 174 -0.99 -0.65 18.40
N GLY A 175 -0.41 0.54 18.24
CA GLY A 175 -0.71 1.73 19.05
C GLY A 175 -2.13 2.26 18.86
N ALA A 176 -2.68 2.15 17.64
CA ALA A 176 -4.07 2.54 17.35
C ALA A 176 -5.13 1.66 18.05
N GLY A 177 -4.74 0.52 18.63
CA GLY A 177 -5.62 -0.37 19.40
C GLY A 177 -5.76 0.00 20.89
N VAL A 178 -5.05 1.03 21.37
CA VAL A 178 -5.11 1.49 22.76
C VAL A 178 -5.62 2.92 22.82
N THR A 179 -6.87 3.14 22.41
CA THR A 179 -7.64 4.25 22.98
C THR A 179 -8.03 3.84 24.39
N ARG A 180 -7.23 4.28 25.37
CA ARG A 180 -7.60 4.23 26.79
C ARG A 180 -8.96 4.90 26.93
N GLY A 181 -9.96 4.14 27.37
CA GLY A 181 -11.23 4.69 27.81
C GLY A 181 -10.96 5.78 28.84
N ALA A 182 -11.49 6.97 28.57
CA ALA A 182 -11.54 8.04 29.55
C ALA A 182 -12.30 7.53 30.77
N ALA A 183 -11.61 7.47 31.91
CA ALA A 183 -12.24 7.33 33.20
C ALA A 183 -13.13 8.57 33.42
N ARG A 184 -14.37 8.31 33.84
CA ARG A 184 -15.24 9.30 34.48
C ARG A 184 -14.75 9.58 35.89
#